data_AF-A0A1I4JZ07-F1
#
_entry.id   AF-A0A1I4JZ07-F1
#
_cell.length_a   1.000
_cell.length_b   1.000
_cell.length_c   1.000
_cell.angle_alpha   90.00
_cell.angle_beta   90.00
_cell.angle_gamma   90.00
#
_symmetry.space_group_name_H-M   'P 1'
#
loop_
_entity.id
_entity.type
_entity.pdbx_description
1 polymer ?
#
loop_
_entity_poly.entity_id
_entity_poly.type
_entity_poly.pdbx_seq_one_letter_code
_entity_poly.pdbx_strand_id
1 'polypeptide(L)'
;EALAAKTVVDVPGFYFSGYHPDVCYVRSAKGYPVNTRFGAYHSVICLSAFLHGLSVEQTVKLYNAQTYAACGYFDEWDKQRSLLVATFAKAGLDIAPLMLRWSRTGCFMHTVNHPHVQCLFDVARVIATKLDTRVQDFYRAPPDNLSNNAIYPCYPEIAENCGGMGSTQFKLTNKDEVVDLKGFVELCFYTYSRHPREDLNFSPEYATKVAAMARVLAGTPALQPAQ
;
A
#
# COMPACT_ATOMS: atom_id res chain seq x y z
N GLU A 1 -24.94 -42.60 7.30
CA GLU A 1 -24.47 -41.40 8.02
C GLU A 1 -24.72 -40.18 7.15
N ALA A 2 -25.44 -39.19 7.64
CA ALA A 2 -25.50 -37.90 6.96
C ALA A 2 -24.15 -37.21 7.17
N LEU A 3 -23.47 -36.80 6.08
CA LEU A 3 -22.31 -35.92 6.21
C LEU A 3 -22.72 -34.71 7.05
N ALA A 4 -22.03 -34.50 8.18
CA ALA A 4 -22.22 -33.31 9.00
C ALA A 4 -22.17 -32.07 8.08
N ALA A 5 -23.12 -31.15 8.25
CA ALA A 5 -23.20 -29.94 7.45
C ALA A 5 -21.86 -29.20 7.52
N LYS A 6 -21.24 -28.96 6.37
CA LYS A 6 -19.96 -28.24 6.31
C LYS A 6 -20.19 -26.80 6.75
N THR A 7 -19.43 -26.35 7.74
CA THR A 7 -19.39 -24.92 8.09
C THR A 7 -18.40 -24.23 7.16
N VAL A 8 -18.87 -23.21 6.44
CA VAL A 8 -18.05 -22.37 5.57
C VAL A 8 -17.97 -20.98 6.19
N VAL A 9 -16.75 -20.44 6.30
CA VAL A 9 -16.52 -19.07 6.75
C VAL A 9 -15.85 -18.31 5.62
N ASP A 10 -16.53 -17.31 5.10
CA ASP A 10 -15.95 -16.39 4.13
C ASP A 10 -14.97 -15.47 4.83
N VAL A 11 -13.75 -15.40 4.31
CA VAL A 11 -12.69 -14.52 4.83
C VAL A 11 -12.37 -13.51 3.74
N PRO A 12 -12.74 -12.22 3.92
CA PRO A 12 -12.44 -11.21 2.92
C PRO A 12 -10.94 -10.99 2.73
N GLY A 13 -10.56 -10.49 1.56
CA GLY A 13 -9.21 -10.02 1.31
C GLY A 13 -8.85 -8.86 2.25
N PHE A 14 -7.59 -8.85 2.73
CA PHE A 14 -7.08 -7.77 3.56
C PHE A 14 -6.45 -6.70 2.67
N TYR A 15 -7.12 -5.55 2.55
CA TYR A 15 -6.62 -4.40 1.81
C TYR A 15 -6.80 -3.13 2.65
N PHE A 16 -5.73 -2.35 2.79
CA PHE A 16 -5.70 -1.10 3.51
C PHE A 16 -4.62 -0.18 2.93
N SER A 17 -5.01 0.76 2.08
CA SER A 17 -4.11 1.78 1.49
C SER A 17 -3.90 3.01 2.37
N GLY A 18 -4.49 3.07 3.56
CA GLY A 18 -4.47 4.26 4.42
C GLY A 18 -3.07 4.76 4.80
N TYR A 19 -2.08 3.86 4.87
CA TYR A 19 -0.68 4.22 5.13
C TYR A 19 0.14 4.42 3.85
N HIS A 20 -0.35 3.91 2.72
CA HIS A 20 0.37 3.88 1.45
C HIS A 20 -0.51 4.39 0.30
N PRO A 21 -1.12 5.59 0.41
CA PRO A 21 -2.09 6.07 -0.58
C PRO A 21 -1.47 6.31 -1.96
N ASP A 22 -0.15 6.47 -2.05
CA ASP A 22 0.62 6.63 -3.27
C ASP A 22 0.86 5.30 -4.02
N VAL A 23 0.66 4.15 -3.38
CA VAL A 23 0.90 2.86 -4.01
C VAL A 23 -0.14 2.58 -5.10
N CYS A 24 0.34 2.16 -6.28
CA CYS A 24 -0.48 1.75 -7.40
C CYS A 24 0.06 0.52 -8.13
N TYR A 25 -0.71 -0.01 -9.09
CA TYR A 25 -0.30 -1.03 -10.04
C TYR A 25 -0.17 -0.47 -11.44
N VAL A 26 0.84 -0.94 -12.17
CA VAL A 26 1.12 -0.54 -13.56
C VAL A 26 1.06 -1.78 -14.44
N ARG A 27 0.47 -1.62 -15.62
CA ARG A 27 0.34 -2.64 -16.64
C ARG A 27 1.00 -2.19 -17.93
N SER A 28 1.64 -3.13 -18.60
CA SER A 28 2.06 -2.99 -19.99
C SER A 28 0.87 -2.70 -20.92
N ALA A 29 1.09 -2.21 -22.14
CA ALA A 29 0.03 -2.07 -23.14
C ALA A 29 -0.69 -3.40 -23.44
N LYS A 30 -0.03 -4.54 -23.21
CA LYS A 30 -0.61 -5.89 -23.33
C LYS A 30 -1.37 -6.36 -22.08
N GLY A 31 -1.49 -5.51 -21.06
CA GLY A 31 -2.22 -5.78 -19.82
C GLY A 31 -1.45 -6.56 -18.75
N TYR A 32 -0.21 -7.00 -19.02
CA TYR A 32 0.63 -7.69 -18.04
C TYR A 32 1.15 -6.74 -16.96
N PRO A 33 1.24 -7.17 -15.69
CA PRO A 33 1.87 -6.39 -14.64
C PRO A 33 3.31 -6.03 -14.98
N VAL A 34 3.69 -4.78 -14.71
CA VAL A 34 5.10 -4.35 -14.72
C VAL A 34 5.64 -4.60 -13.32
N ASN A 35 6.83 -5.21 -13.22
CA ASN A 35 7.48 -5.47 -11.94
C ASN A 35 8.72 -4.60 -11.79
N THR A 36 8.90 -4.04 -10.60
CA THR A 36 10.13 -3.36 -10.17
C THR A 36 10.88 -4.24 -9.16
N ARG A 37 11.95 -3.68 -8.60
CA ARG A 37 12.65 -4.27 -7.45
C ARG A 37 11.77 -4.33 -6.17
N PHE A 38 10.62 -3.65 -6.20
CA PHE A 38 9.60 -3.64 -5.16
C PHE A 38 8.38 -4.50 -5.53
N GLY A 39 8.53 -5.46 -6.44
CA GLY A 39 7.43 -6.30 -6.93
C GLY A 39 6.51 -5.54 -7.89
N ALA A 40 5.22 -5.85 -7.88
CA ALA A 40 4.23 -5.21 -8.75
C ALA A 40 3.81 -3.80 -8.27
N TYR A 41 4.32 -3.33 -7.13
CA TYR A 41 3.95 -2.03 -6.56
C TYR A 41 4.76 -0.91 -7.21
N HIS A 42 4.06 0.19 -7.43
CA HIS A 42 4.60 1.44 -7.96
C HIS A 42 4.10 2.62 -7.13
N SER A 43 4.67 3.80 -7.38
CA SER A 43 4.21 5.08 -6.84
C SER A 43 3.54 5.89 -7.94
N VAL A 44 2.36 6.47 -7.64
CA VAL A 44 1.66 7.39 -8.53
C VAL A 44 2.50 8.63 -8.77
N ILE A 45 3.11 9.18 -7.72
CA ILE A 45 4.01 10.33 -7.81
C ILE A 45 5.20 10.00 -8.73
N CYS A 46 5.89 8.88 -8.46
CA CYS A 46 7.10 8.49 -9.19
C CYS A 46 6.85 8.27 -10.68
N LEU A 47 5.84 7.44 -11.03
CA LEU A 47 5.58 7.15 -12.44
C LEU A 47 5.04 8.39 -13.17
N SER A 48 4.19 9.19 -12.52
CA SER A 48 3.68 10.43 -13.14
C SER A 48 4.83 11.40 -13.44
N ALA A 49 5.76 11.59 -12.50
CA ALA A 49 6.94 12.41 -12.69
C ALA A 49 7.84 11.90 -13.82
N PHE A 50 8.09 10.58 -13.88
CA PHE A 50 8.86 9.95 -14.96
C PHE A 50 8.24 10.21 -16.33
N LEU A 51 6.92 9.99 -16.47
CA LEU A 51 6.21 10.17 -17.73
C LEU A 51 6.22 11.64 -18.19
N HIS A 52 6.29 12.59 -17.26
CA HIS A 52 6.45 14.02 -17.54
C HIS A 52 7.92 14.44 -17.76
N GLY A 53 8.87 13.51 -17.72
CA GLY A 53 10.28 13.79 -18.00
C GLY A 53 11.02 14.52 -16.88
N LEU A 54 10.54 14.42 -15.64
CA LEU A 54 11.24 14.99 -14.48
C LEU A 54 12.51 14.19 -14.15
N SER A 55 13.50 14.86 -13.55
CA SER A 55 14.67 14.19 -12.96
C SER A 55 14.32 13.48 -11.65
N VAL A 56 15.23 12.63 -11.16
CA VAL A 56 15.13 12.00 -9.84
C VAL A 56 14.99 13.07 -8.74
N GLU A 57 15.81 14.10 -8.77
CA GLU A 57 15.83 15.20 -7.79
C GLU A 57 14.53 16.01 -7.82
N GLN A 58 14.00 16.30 -9.02
CA GLN A 58 12.70 16.94 -9.19
C GLN A 58 11.58 16.06 -8.64
N THR A 59 11.66 14.74 -8.87
CA THR A 59 10.67 13.76 -8.43
C THR A 59 10.65 13.60 -6.91
N VAL A 60 11.83 13.51 -6.27
CA VAL A 60 11.92 13.42 -4.80
C VAL A 60 11.26 14.61 -4.12
N LYS A 61 11.37 15.81 -4.70
CA LYS A 61 10.70 17.02 -4.17
C LYS A 61 9.19 16.96 -4.19
N LEU A 62 8.57 16.08 -4.99
CA LEU A 62 7.12 15.89 -5.03
C LEU A 62 6.58 15.10 -3.84
N TYR A 63 7.43 14.40 -3.07
CA TYR A 63 7.04 13.68 -1.86
C TYR A 63 7.01 14.65 -0.69
N ASN A 64 5.89 15.38 -0.57
CA ASN A 64 5.67 16.36 0.47
C ASN A 64 4.18 16.54 0.77
N ALA A 65 3.87 17.16 1.90
CA ALA A 65 2.51 17.43 2.34
C ALA A 65 1.61 18.15 1.31
N GLN A 66 2.13 19.09 0.53
CA GLN A 66 1.34 19.82 -0.47
C GLN A 66 0.86 18.88 -1.58
N THR A 67 1.74 18.02 -2.11
CA THR A 67 1.36 16.99 -3.09
C THR A 67 0.37 16.00 -2.47
N TYR A 68 0.61 15.55 -1.24
CA TYR A 68 -0.25 14.60 -0.55
C TYR A 68 -1.66 15.16 -0.34
N ALA A 69 -1.78 16.42 0.06
CA ALA A 69 -3.06 17.11 0.19
C ALA A 69 -3.78 17.22 -1.17
N ALA A 70 -3.07 17.66 -2.21
CA ALA A 70 -3.65 17.81 -3.55
C ALA A 70 -4.12 16.47 -4.16
N CYS A 71 -3.45 15.37 -3.81
CA CYS A 71 -3.83 14.01 -4.20
C CYS A 71 -4.86 13.35 -3.26
N GLY A 72 -5.27 14.02 -2.18
CA GLY A 72 -6.25 13.51 -1.21
C GLY A 72 -5.74 12.38 -0.30
N TYR A 73 -4.43 12.28 -0.11
CA TYR A 73 -3.78 11.18 0.62
C TYR A 73 -4.08 11.20 2.12
N PHE A 74 -4.27 12.37 2.71
CA PHE A 74 -4.60 12.50 4.13
C PHE A 74 -5.97 11.94 4.51
N ASP A 75 -6.90 11.85 3.55
CA ASP A 75 -8.24 11.29 3.78
C ASP A 75 -8.29 9.76 3.64
N GLU A 76 -7.24 9.14 3.07
CA GLU A 76 -7.28 7.72 2.70
C GLU A 76 -7.44 6.82 3.92
N TRP A 77 -6.82 7.18 5.05
CA TRP A 77 -6.83 6.34 6.24
C TRP A 77 -8.24 6.11 6.79
N ASP A 78 -9.04 7.17 6.93
CA ASP A 78 -10.42 7.06 7.43
C ASP A 78 -11.34 6.32 6.46
N LYS A 79 -11.17 6.56 5.15
CA LYS A 79 -11.89 5.87 4.09
C LYS A 79 -11.61 4.36 4.14
N GLN A 80 -10.33 3.98 4.20
CA GLN A 80 -9.90 2.58 4.21
C GLN A 80 -10.24 1.87 5.53
N ARG A 81 -10.15 2.56 6.67
CA ARG A 81 -10.60 2.01 7.96
C ARG A 81 -12.07 1.62 7.89
N SER A 82 -12.92 2.54 7.42
CA SER A 82 -14.36 2.32 7.32
C SER A 82 -14.68 1.17 6.36
N LEU A 83 -13.99 1.13 5.22
CA LEU A 83 -14.15 0.06 4.23
C LEU A 83 -13.72 -1.31 4.76
N LEU A 84 -12.55 -1.41 5.40
CA LEU A 84 -12.01 -2.66 5.93
C LEU A 84 -12.94 -3.23 7.01
N VAL A 85 -13.32 -2.42 8.00
CA VAL A 85 -14.24 -2.84 9.07
C VAL A 85 -15.58 -3.28 8.50
N ALA A 86 -16.18 -2.51 7.59
CA ALA A 86 -17.45 -2.87 6.97
C ALA A 86 -17.35 -4.17 6.14
N THR A 87 -16.21 -4.40 5.48
CA THR A 87 -15.97 -5.59 4.65
C THR A 87 -15.93 -6.86 5.50
N PHE A 88 -15.20 -6.84 6.63
CA PHE A 88 -15.16 -7.96 7.56
C PHE A 88 -16.48 -8.15 8.30
N ALA A 89 -17.17 -7.07 8.68
CA ALA A 89 -18.49 -7.14 9.29
C ALA A 89 -19.54 -7.80 8.38
N LYS A 90 -19.48 -7.56 7.06
CA LYS A 90 -20.34 -8.25 6.07
C LYS A 90 -20.10 -9.77 6.02
N ALA A 91 -18.89 -10.23 6.31
CA ALA A 91 -18.57 -11.64 6.49
C ALA A 91 -18.89 -12.17 7.90
N GLY A 92 -19.47 -11.33 8.76
CA GLY A 92 -19.75 -11.62 10.16
C GLY A 92 -18.48 -11.88 10.98
N LEU A 93 -17.40 -11.16 10.69
CA LEU A 93 -16.15 -11.14 11.43
C LEU A 93 -15.98 -9.74 12.03
N ASP A 94 -16.08 -9.60 13.35
CA ASP A 94 -15.89 -8.30 14.01
C ASP A 94 -14.39 -8.02 14.24
N ILE A 95 -13.86 -7.09 13.44
CA ILE A 95 -12.47 -6.63 13.56
C ILE A 95 -12.37 -5.19 14.09
N ALA A 96 -13.47 -4.50 14.40
CA ALA A 96 -13.42 -3.10 14.81
C ALA A 96 -12.56 -2.89 16.07
N PRO A 97 -12.64 -3.76 17.11
CA PRO A 97 -11.73 -3.67 18.25
C PRO A 97 -10.26 -3.95 17.89
N LEU A 98 -10.02 -4.81 16.90
CA LEU A 98 -8.67 -5.13 16.43
C LEU A 98 -8.05 -3.94 15.72
N MET A 99 -8.81 -3.30 14.84
CA MET A 99 -8.39 -2.12 14.09
C MET A 99 -7.89 -1.00 15.03
N LEU A 100 -8.59 -0.77 16.13
CA LEU A 100 -8.20 0.20 17.15
C LEU A 100 -6.88 -0.16 17.85
N ARG A 101 -6.61 -1.46 18.04
CA ARG A 101 -5.35 -1.92 18.64
C ARG A 101 -4.19 -1.83 17.65
N TRP A 102 -4.41 -2.27 16.42
CA TRP A 102 -3.39 -2.22 15.36
C TRP A 102 -2.95 -0.77 15.09
N SER A 103 -3.90 0.18 15.01
CA SER A 103 -3.58 1.59 14.77
C SER A 103 -2.71 2.22 15.87
N ARG A 104 -2.78 1.72 17.11
CA ARG A 104 -1.93 2.19 18.22
C ARG A 104 -0.49 1.72 18.14
N THR A 105 -0.21 0.72 17.31
CA THR A 105 1.16 0.22 17.09
C THR A 105 1.88 0.93 15.94
N GLY A 106 1.24 1.92 15.32
CA GLY A 106 1.74 2.61 14.12
C GLY A 106 1.26 1.93 12.83
N CYS A 107 2.07 2.02 11.76
CA CYS A 107 1.77 1.36 10.51
C CYS A 107 1.76 -0.17 10.71
N PHE A 108 0.60 -0.79 10.57
CA PHE A 108 0.42 -2.24 10.71
C PHE A 108 0.45 -2.96 9.36
N MET A 109 0.88 -2.29 8.30
CA MET A 109 0.88 -2.76 6.93
C MET A 109 2.30 -2.65 6.35
N HIS A 110 2.79 -3.70 5.71
CA HIS A 110 4.02 -3.67 4.90
C HIS A 110 3.78 -3.01 3.53
N THR A 111 2.63 -3.27 2.93
CA THR A 111 2.12 -2.67 1.69
C THR A 111 0.59 -2.61 1.76
N VAL A 112 -0.10 -2.14 0.72
CA VAL A 112 -1.57 -1.99 0.71
C VAL A 112 -2.36 -3.29 0.98
N ASN A 113 -1.78 -4.46 0.75
CA ASN A 113 -2.45 -5.76 0.94
C ASN A 113 -1.59 -6.76 1.74
N HIS A 114 -0.49 -6.30 2.34
CA HIS A 114 0.37 -7.12 3.20
C HIS A 114 0.34 -6.59 4.63
N PRO A 115 -0.67 -6.96 5.43
CA PRO A 115 -0.68 -6.62 6.85
C PRO A 115 0.47 -7.33 7.58
N HIS A 116 0.89 -6.76 8.72
CA HIS A 116 1.77 -7.46 9.65
C HIS A 116 1.13 -8.77 10.09
N VAL A 117 1.94 -9.79 10.35
CA VAL A 117 1.46 -11.13 10.74
C VAL A 117 0.54 -11.09 11.97
N GLN A 118 0.73 -10.13 12.88
CA GLN A 118 -0.13 -9.98 14.04
C GLN A 118 -1.59 -9.69 13.67
N CYS A 119 -1.85 -8.90 12.61
CA CYS A 119 -3.21 -8.63 12.16
C CYS A 119 -3.88 -9.89 11.61
N LEU A 120 -3.15 -10.70 10.83
CA LEU A 120 -3.65 -11.98 10.32
C LEU A 120 -3.90 -12.98 11.46
N PHE A 121 -3.01 -12.99 12.45
CA PHE A 121 -3.14 -13.85 13.62
C PHE A 121 -4.36 -13.48 14.47
N ASP A 122 -4.63 -12.19 14.66
CA ASP A 122 -5.82 -11.72 15.35
C ASP A 122 -7.11 -12.03 14.56
N VAL A 123 -7.10 -11.88 13.22
CA VAL A 123 -8.23 -12.28 12.36
C VAL A 123 -8.48 -13.79 12.44
N ALA A 124 -7.43 -14.61 12.46
CA ALA A 124 -7.54 -16.06 12.61
C ALA A 124 -8.23 -16.44 13.93
N ARG A 125 -7.98 -15.71 15.02
CA ARG A 125 -8.68 -15.90 16.30
C ARG A 125 -10.17 -15.59 16.18
N VAL A 126 -10.55 -14.50 15.50
CA VAL A 126 -11.97 -14.16 15.26
C VAL A 126 -12.66 -15.28 14.46
N ILE A 127 -11.99 -15.82 13.44
CA ILE A 127 -12.51 -16.94 12.64
C ILE A 127 -12.66 -18.21 13.50
N ALA A 128 -11.65 -18.55 14.31
CA ALA A 128 -11.69 -19.73 15.16
C ALA A 128 -12.80 -19.65 16.22
N THR A 129 -13.02 -18.47 16.81
CA THR A 129 -14.17 -18.22 17.70
C THR A 129 -15.50 -18.39 16.97
N LYS A 130 -15.62 -17.91 15.73
CA LYS A 130 -16.83 -18.08 14.92
C LYS A 130 -17.13 -19.55 14.59
N LEU A 131 -16.11 -20.38 14.46
CA LEU A 131 -16.23 -21.82 14.22
C LEU A 131 -16.50 -22.63 15.49
N ASP A 132 -16.72 -21.98 16.64
CA ASP A 132 -16.85 -22.63 17.96
C ASP A 132 -15.70 -23.61 18.25
N THR A 133 -14.54 -23.33 17.69
CA THR A 133 -13.35 -24.15 17.90
C THR A 133 -12.62 -23.63 19.12
N ARG A 134 -12.12 -24.54 19.96
CA ARG A 134 -11.29 -24.17 21.11
C ARG A 134 -10.05 -23.42 20.62
N VAL A 135 -10.06 -22.10 20.78
CA VAL A 135 -8.90 -21.26 20.53
C VAL A 135 -7.87 -21.59 21.61
N GLN A 136 -6.75 -22.20 21.20
CA GLN A 136 -5.59 -22.30 22.09
C GLN A 136 -4.87 -20.96 22.07
N ASP A 137 -4.59 -20.43 23.26
CA ASP A 137 -3.91 -19.15 23.36
C ASP A 137 -2.42 -19.32 23.07
N PHE A 138 -2.06 -19.17 21.80
CA PHE A 138 -0.68 -19.03 21.38
C PHE A 138 -0.27 -17.57 21.58
N TYR A 139 0.71 -17.34 22.44
CA TYR A 139 1.19 -15.99 22.77
C TYR A 139 2.03 -15.34 21.67
N ARG A 140 2.47 -16.12 20.67
CA ARG A 140 3.36 -15.64 19.59
C ARG A 140 2.74 -15.93 18.23
N ALA A 141 2.67 -14.88 17.40
CA ALA A 141 2.32 -15.02 16.00
C ALA A 141 3.38 -15.87 15.25
N PRO A 142 2.99 -16.58 14.17
CA PRO A 142 3.94 -17.26 13.30
C PRO A 142 4.92 -16.26 12.63
N PRO A 143 5.99 -16.74 11.97
CA PRO A 143 6.86 -15.88 11.17
C PRO A 143 6.09 -15.03 10.16
N ASP A 144 6.49 -13.77 10.01
CA ASP A 144 5.86 -12.84 9.08
C ASP A 144 6.36 -13.07 7.64
N ASN A 145 5.72 -14.01 6.95
CA ASN A 145 6.07 -14.34 5.57
C ASN A 145 5.77 -13.20 4.58
N LEU A 146 4.87 -12.27 4.91
CA LEU A 146 4.57 -11.14 4.02
C LEU A 146 5.67 -10.09 4.04
N SER A 147 6.43 -10.01 5.15
CA SER A 147 7.64 -9.18 5.25
C SER A 147 8.80 -9.61 4.35
N ASN A 148 8.72 -10.79 3.72
CA ASN A 148 9.69 -11.22 2.69
C ASN A 148 9.53 -10.43 1.39
N ASN A 149 8.40 -9.77 1.17
CA ASN A 149 8.17 -8.91 0.01
C ASN A 149 8.69 -7.49 0.26
N ALA A 150 8.45 -6.59 -0.71
CA ALA A 150 8.70 -5.18 -0.52
C ALA A 150 7.95 -4.63 0.71
N ILE A 151 8.59 -3.71 1.42
CA ILE A 151 7.97 -2.93 2.48
C ILE A 151 8.03 -1.47 2.06
N TYR A 152 6.87 -0.84 2.00
CA TYR A 152 6.73 0.58 1.76
C TYR A 152 6.62 1.30 3.11
N PRO A 153 7.26 2.46 3.28
CA PRO A 153 7.05 3.26 4.46
C PRO A 153 5.74 4.02 4.37
N CYS A 154 5.13 4.31 5.52
CA CYS A 154 4.18 5.42 5.62
C CYS A 154 4.98 6.73 5.64
N TYR A 155 4.75 7.64 4.70
CA TYR A 155 5.50 8.89 4.64
C TYR A 155 5.28 9.75 5.89
N PRO A 156 6.29 10.51 6.35
CA PRO A 156 6.24 11.22 7.63
C PRO A 156 4.97 12.02 7.87
N GLU A 157 4.57 12.85 6.91
CA GLU A 157 3.40 13.72 7.06
C GLU A 157 2.09 12.94 7.06
N ILE A 158 2.01 11.85 6.29
CA ILE A 158 0.84 10.94 6.29
C ILE A 158 0.76 10.21 7.63
N ALA A 159 1.89 9.72 8.13
CA ALA A 159 1.96 9.03 9.41
C ALA A 159 1.59 9.96 10.58
N GLU A 160 2.07 11.20 10.56
CA GLU A 160 1.73 12.23 11.55
C GLU A 160 0.22 12.49 11.56
N ASN A 161 -0.41 12.63 10.39
CA ASN A 161 -1.86 12.76 10.27
C ASN A 161 -2.62 11.54 10.81
N CYS A 162 -1.99 10.37 10.84
CA CYS A 162 -2.55 9.14 11.41
C CYS A 162 -2.15 8.91 12.89
N GLY A 163 -1.44 9.85 13.52
CA GLY A 163 -0.98 9.76 14.91
C GLY A 163 0.20 8.79 15.13
N GLY A 164 1.01 8.55 14.10
CA GLY A 164 2.18 7.67 14.14
C GLY A 164 3.47 8.34 13.67
N MET A 165 4.55 7.57 13.65
CA MET A 165 5.84 7.99 13.08
C MET A 165 6.01 7.38 11.68
N GLY A 166 6.39 8.21 10.71
CA GLY A 166 6.64 7.76 9.35
C GLY A 166 8.11 7.50 9.05
N SER A 167 8.38 7.15 7.80
CA SER A 167 9.71 6.86 7.28
C SER A 167 9.76 7.15 5.78
N THR A 168 10.95 7.13 5.21
CA THR A 168 11.21 7.21 3.77
C THR A 168 12.10 6.06 3.30
N GLN A 169 12.16 4.98 4.09
CA GLN A 169 12.97 3.79 3.85
C GLN A 169 12.11 2.67 3.27
N PHE A 170 12.54 2.10 2.15
CA PHE A 170 11.85 1.05 1.41
C PHE A 170 12.65 -0.24 1.46
N LYS A 171 12.02 -1.36 1.81
CA LYS A 171 12.64 -2.70 1.71
C LYS A 171 12.41 -3.29 0.32
N LEU A 172 13.44 -3.89 -0.24
CA LEU A 172 13.39 -4.61 -1.52
C LEU A 172 12.72 -5.99 -1.38
N THR A 173 12.04 -6.44 -2.44
CA THR A 173 11.42 -7.77 -2.46
C THR A 173 12.48 -8.87 -2.36
N ASN A 174 12.24 -9.88 -1.51
CA ASN A 174 13.09 -11.06 -1.29
C ASN A 174 14.53 -10.73 -0.86
N LYS A 175 14.73 -9.57 -0.23
CA LYS A 175 16.03 -9.11 0.24
C LYS A 175 15.89 -8.33 1.54
N ASP A 176 16.84 -8.51 2.45
CA ASP A 176 16.97 -7.66 3.64
C ASP A 176 17.83 -6.42 3.33
N GLU A 177 17.50 -5.75 2.23
CA GLU A 177 18.16 -4.55 1.73
C GLU A 177 17.14 -3.41 1.73
N VAL A 178 17.56 -2.25 2.23
CA VAL A 178 16.71 -1.07 2.40
C VAL A 178 17.34 0.10 1.63
N VAL A 179 16.50 0.87 0.95
CA VAL A 179 16.90 2.10 0.25
C VAL A 179 16.07 3.28 0.73
N ASP A 180 16.64 4.48 0.69
CA ASP A 180 15.89 5.71 0.95
C ASP A 180 14.98 6.08 -0.23
N LEU A 181 14.23 7.17 -0.09
CA LEU A 181 13.32 7.67 -1.12
C LEU A 181 14.03 7.98 -2.44
N LYS A 182 15.26 8.50 -2.40
CA LYS A 182 16.00 8.79 -3.63
C LYS A 182 16.35 7.49 -4.35
N GLY A 183 16.89 6.50 -3.62
CA GLY A 183 17.20 5.17 -4.16
C GLY A 183 15.95 4.44 -4.68
N PHE A 184 14.80 4.60 -4.01
CA PHE A 184 13.52 4.10 -4.52
C PHE A 184 13.18 4.71 -5.88
N VAL A 185 13.22 6.05 -6.00
CA VAL A 185 12.93 6.74 -7.27
C VAL A 185 13.92 6.34 -8.37
N GLU A 186 15.22 6.25 -8.06
CA GLU A 186 16.26 5.82 -9.00
C GLU A 186 16.00 4.41 -9.55
N LEU A 187 15.69 3.45 -8.67
CA LEU A 187 15.38 2.08 -9.07
C LEU A 187 14.10 1.98 -9.90
N CYS A 188 13.07 2.74 -9.53
CA CYS A 188 11.85 2.84 -10.34
C CYS A 188 12.14 3.44 -11.72
N PHE A 189 12.86 4.54 -11.80
CA PHE A 189 13.25 5.19 -13.06
C PHE A 189 14.08 4.27 -13.94
N TYR A 190 15.01 3.51 -13.35
CA TYR A 190 15.78 2.50 -14.05
C TYR A 190 14.89 1.40 -14.66
N THR A 191 13.85 0.96 -13.94
CA THR A 191 12.87 0.03 -14.52
C THR A 191 12.06 0.71 -15.64
N TYR A 192 11.52 1.90 -15.40
CA TYR A 192 10.66 2.59 -16.35
C TYR A 192 11.37 2.94 -17.66
N SER A 193 12.64 3.31 -17.63
CA SER A 193 13.43 3.63 -18.83
C SER A 193 13.66 2.43 -19.76
N ARG A 194 13.41 1.21 -19.29
CA ARG A 194 13.50 -0.03 -20.07
C ARG A 194 12.20 -0.43 -20.74
N HIS A 195 11.16 0.38 -20.59
CA HIS A 195 9.87 0.23 -21.25
C HIS A 195 9.61 1.45 -22.15
N PRO A 196 8.97 1.26 -23.32
CA PRO A 196 8.33 2.36 -24.03
C PRO A 196 7.38 3.10 -23.08
N ARG A 197 7.31 4.43 -23.17
CA ARG A 197 6.49 5.23 -22.23
C ARG A 197 5.01 4.88 -22.37
N GLU A 198 4.56 4.66 -23.60
CA GLU A 198 3.22 4.22 -23.97
C GLU A 198 2.85 2.84 -23.41
N ASP A 199 3.84 2.03 -23.04
CA ASP A 199 3.59 0.74 -22.39
C ASP A 199 3.31 0.89 -20.90
N LEU A 200 3.65 2.00 -20.25
CA LEU A 200 3.49 2.16 -18.79
C LEU A 200 2.12 2.77 -18.44
N ASN A 201 1.14 1.90 -18.21
CA ASN A 201 -0.24 2.33 -17.96
C ASN A 201 -0.63 2.08 -16.50
N PHE A 202 -1.10 3.12 -15.80
CA PHE A 202 -1.73 2.93 -14.50
C PHE A 202 -2.95 2.04 -14.62
N SER A 203 -3.14 1.14 -13.66
CA SER A 203 -4.37 0.33 -13.62
C SER A 203 -5.59 1.23 -13.39
N PRO A 204 -6.75 0.96 -14.04
CA PRO A 204 -7.89 1.89 -14.08
C PRO A 204 -8.41 2.33 -12.71
N GLU A 205 -8.30 1.47 -11.69
CA GLU A 205 -8.71 1.74 -10.32
C GLU A 205 -7.98 2.93 -9.67
N TYR A 206 -6.84 3.36 -10.23
CA TYR A 206 -6.06 4.50 -9.73
C TYR A 206 -6.32 5.81 -10.48
N ALA A 207 -7.25 5.85 -11.44
CA ALA A 207 -7.49 7.00 -12.32
C ALA A 207 -7.72 8.32 -11.57
N THR A 208 -8.48 8.30 -10.46
CA THR A 208 -8.73 9.50 -9.66
C THR A 208 -7.45 10.09 -9.06
N LYS A 209 -6.56 9.24 -8.54
CA LYS A 209 -5.26 9.66 -7.96
C LYS A 209 -4.32 10.18 -9.05
N VAL A 210 -4.27 9.50 -10.18
CA VAL A 210 -3.48 9.90 -11.36
C VAL A 210 -3.93 11.27 -11.88
N ALA A 211 -5.25 11.50 -11.99
CA ALA A 211 -5.79 12.78 -12.41
C ALA A 211 -5.47 13.91 -11.41
N ALA A 212 -5.44 13.62 -10.11
CA ALA A 212 -5.02 14.58 -9.09
C ALA A 212 -3.53 14.93 -9.23
N MET A 213 -2.68 13.92 -9.42
CA MET A 213 -1.25 14.14 -9.63
C MET A 213 -0.96 14.93 -10.92
N ALA A 214 -1.72 14.69 -12.00
CA ALA A 214 -1.60 15.47 -13.23
C ALA A 214 -1.87 16.97 -13.00
N ARG A 215 -2.84 17.32 -12.13
CA ARG A 215 -3.10 18.73 -11.75
C ARG A 215 -1.94 19.32 -10.95
N VAL A 216 -1.32 18.55 -10.06
CA VAL A 216 -0.12 18.98 -9.31
C VAL A 216 1.01 19.32 -10.27
N LEU A 217 1.27 18.45 -11.25
CA LEU A 217 2.34 18.65 -12.23
C LEU A 217 2.07 19.86 -13.14
N ALA A 218 0.84 20.03 -13.61
CA ALA A 218 0.46 21.19 -14.43
C ALA A 218 0.56 22.52 -13.66
N GLY A 219 0.32 22.51 -12.34
CA GLY A 219 0.34 23.69 -11.48
C GLY A 219 1.71 24.08 -10.92
N THR A 220 2.79 23.36 -11.27
CA THR A 220 4.13 23.60 -10.71
C THR A 220 5.14 24.07 -11.79
N PRO A 221 5.26 25.39 -12.03
CA PRO A 221 6.12 25.94 -13.09
C PRO A 221 7.60 25.58 -12.95
N ALA A 222 8.07 25.35 -11.72
CA ALA A 222 9.47 25.05 -11.39
C ALA A 222 9.90 23.60 -11.70
N LEU A 223 8.99 22.75 -12.17
CA LEU A 223 9.24 21.34 -12.50
C LEU A 223 9.13 21.08 -14.00
N GLN A 224 9.33 22.08 -14.86
CA GLN A 224 9.38 21.80 -16.30
C GLN A 224 10.63 20.96 -16.63
N PRO A 225 10.56 20.08 -17.64
CA PRO A 225 11.72 19.32 -18.11
C PRO A 225 12.84 20.29 -18.47
N ALA A 226 14.09 19.95 -18.14
CA ALA A 226 15.22 20.64 -18.73
C ALA A 226 15.10 20.53 -20.26
N GLN A 227 15.09 21.68 -20.94
CA GLN A 227 15.10 21.73 -22.41
C GLN A 227 16.33 21.04 -22.99
#